data_AF-A0A379Z3J7-F1
#
_entry.id   AF-A0A379Z3J7-F1
#
_cell.length_a   1.000
_cell.length_b   1.000
_cell.length_c   1.000
_cell.angle_alpha   90.00
_cell.angle_beta   90.00
_cell.angle_gamma   90.00
#
_symmetry.space_group_name_H-M   'P 1'
#
loop_
_entity.id
_entity.type
_entity.pdbx_description
1 polymer ?
#
loop_
_entity_poly.entity_id
_entity_poly.type
_entity_poly.pdbx_seq_one_letter_code
_entity_poly.pdbx_strand_id
1 'polypeptide(L)'
;MQHTIGISSRRLRISALALLLPAVSWAADTASLAVGPQYDTTHVYVERGKMDAFVDSILKTFGGTSTERVLVNVTPTPSETYSQLILTPAGSFSVFDFKTPIPYPFGAERNGFLVRDMDAAIRQARAAGADVLVEPFDDPIGRDAVIQWPGGVNMQLYWHTKAPNYKPLLSLPENRLYLSAYRIDDFLKSYQTFSHGNVVSDEQVSDAAIGRNDNGKIRQIELDSRFGKTRIFVTDGHLPYPFGHERTGYGVEDLQATLAKATATGAQVLWRSTAAERRASALVRFPAATSPKFTRRLNKPKARCGALFSSDIHDETHATRTVAVFHAPRAGGGARRFPLEKHPVGRCGHLIFRRFTARAL
;
A
#
# COMPACT_ATOMS: atom_id res chain seq x y z
N MET A 1 -44.07 -69.57 -7.25
CA MET A 1 -43.17 -69.64 -6.08
C MET A 1 -41.75 -69.39 -6.56
N GLN A 2 -40.97 -68.66 -5.75
CA GLN A 2 -39.61 -68.14 -5.98
C GLN A 2 -39.51 -66.88 -6.87
N HIS A 3 -39.45 -65.77 -6.15
CA HIS A 3 -39.18 -64.41 -6.59
C HIS A 3 -37.70 -64.25 -6.96
N THR A 4 -37.40 -63.54 -8.05
CA THR A 4 -36.11 -62.90 -8.24
C THR A 4 -36.36 -61.41 -8.52
N ILE A 5 -36.01 -60.57 -7.56
CA ILE A 5 -36.18 -59.12 -7.58
C ILE A 5 -34.97 -58.51 -8.30
N GLY A 6 -35.19 -57.93 -9.47
CA GLY A 6 -34.20 -57.14 -10.19
C GLY A 6 -34.16 -55.70 -9.68
N ILE A 7 -33.07 -55.33 -9.00
CA ILE A 7 -32.82 -53.97 -8.52
C ILE A 7 -32.37 -53.11 -9.72
N SER A 8 -33.26 -52.22 -10.17
CA SER A 8 -32.98 -51.20 -11.18
C SER A 8 -32.27 -49.99 -10.55
N SER A 9 -31.00 -49.79 -10.90
CA SER A 9 -30.17 -48.70 -10.42
C SER A 9 -30.45 -47.40 -11.18
N ARG A 10 -31.27 -46.53 -10.60
CA ARG A 10 -31.41 -45.14 -11.06
C ARG A 10 -30.13 -44.36 -10.74
N ARG A 11 -29.34 -44.05 -11.77
CA ARG A 11 -28.17 -43.16 -11.65
C ARG A 11 -28.64 -41.72 -11.42
N LEU A 12 -28.44 -41.23 -10.20
CA LEU A 12 -28.60 -39.82 -9.84
C LEU A 12 -27.42 -39.03 -10.42
N ARG A 13 -27.68 -38.19 -11.43
CA ARG A 13 -26.68 -37.26 -11.98
C ARG A 13 -26.64 -36.02 -11.09
N ILE A 14 -25.65 -35.95 -10.19
CA ILE A 14 -25.32 -34.73 -9.47
C ILE A 14 -24.42 -33.89 -10.38
N SER A 15 -24.98 -32.88 -11.03
CA SER A 15 -24.20 -31.86 -11.75
C SER A 15 -23.59 -30.90 -10.73
N ALA A 16 -22.32 -31.12 -10.40
CA ALA A 16 -21.52 -30.15 -9.64
C ALA A 16 -21.15 -28.98 -10.56
N LEU A 17 -21.86 -27.86 -10.44
CA LEU A 17 -21.50 -26.61 -11.09
C LEU A 17 -20.35 -25.98 -10.28
N ALA A 18 -19.11 -26.26 -10.69
CA ALA A 18 -17.93 -25.65 -10.09
C ALA A 18 -17.89 -24.15 -10.41
N LEU A 19 -18.09 -23.31 -9.40
CA LEU A 19 -17.82 -21.88 -9.43
C LEU A 19 -16.31 -21.67 -9.61
N LEU A 20 -15.88 -21.41 -10.85
CA LEU A 20 -14.54 -20.93 -11.17
C LEU A 20 -14.38 -19.48 -10.69
N LEU A 21 -14.09 -19.30 -9.41
CA LEU A 21 -13.36 -18.12 -8.96
C LEU A 21 -11.96 -18.19 -9.57
N PRO A 22 -11.43 -17.14 -10.22
CA PRO A 22 -10.02 -17.12 -10.56
C PRO A 22 -9.25 -17.02 -9.25
N ALA A 23 -8.87 -18.16 -8.68
CA ALA A 23 -7.72 -18.21 -7.81
C ALA A 23 -6.56 -17.72 -8.68
N VAL A 24 -6.03 -16.53 -8.38
CA VAL A 24 -4.73 -16.13 -8.90
C VAL A 24 -3.77 -17.15 -8.28
N SER A 25 -3.46 -18.19 -9.04
CA SER A 25 -2.61 -19.27 -8.59
C SER A 25 -1.19 -18.74 -8.67
N TRP A 26 -0.66 -18.29 -7.53
CA TRP A 26 0.75 -17.94 -7.40
C TRP A 26 1.52 -19.24 -7.35
N ALA A 27 1.71 -19.88 -8.51
CA ALA A 27 2.68 -20.94 -8.65
C ALA A 27 4.02 -20.47 -8.05
N ALA A 28 4.80 -21.41 -7.51
CA ALA A 28 6.12 -21.15 -6.99
C ALA A 28 7.04 -20.71 -8.13
N ASP A 29 6.99 -19.42 -8.47
CA ASP A 29 7.95 -18.77 -9.32
C ASP A 29 9.27 -18.71 -8.54
N THR A 30 10.13 -19.69 -8.82
CA THR A 30 11.47 -19.79 -8.23
C THR A 30 12.41 -18.69 -8.74
N ALA A 31 11.99 -17.84 -9.67
CA ALA A 31 12.72 -16.64 -10.10
C ALA A 31 12.44 -15.42 -9.19
N SER A 32 11.21 -15.27 -8.67
CA SER A 32 10.82 -14.12 -7.83
C SER A 32 11.47 -14.12 -6.46
N LEU A 33 12.25 -13.09 -6.12
CA LEU A 33 12.93 -12.99 -4.82
C LEU A 33 12.02 -12.62 -3.63
N ALA A 34 10.78 -12.19 -3.91
CA ALA A 34 9.82 -11.82 -2.88
C ALA A 34 9.41 -13.00 -1.99
N VAL A 35 9.41 -12.80 -0.67
CA VAL A 35 8.87 -13.77 0.29
C VAL A 35 7.34 -13.66 0.39
N GLY A 36 6.80 -12.44 0.37
CA GLY A 36 5.37 -12.17 0.29
C GLY A 36 4.98 -10.83 0.91
N PRO A 37 3.85 -10.24 0.47
CA PRO A 37 3.48 -8.87 0.83
C PRO A 37 3.14 -8.68 2.30
N GLN A 38 2.85 -9.75 3.05
CA GLN A 38 2.64 -9.68 4.50
C GLN A 38 3.92 -9.42 5.28
N TYR A 39 5.07 -9.65 4.66
CA TYR A 39 6.38 -9.47 5.27
C TYR A 39 7.00 -8.13 4.95
N ASP A 40 6.45 -7.40 3.99
CA ASP A 40 6.91 -6.08 3.59
C ASP A 40 6.36 -5.04 4.57
N THR A 41 7.21 -4.11 4.99
CA THR A 41 6.89 -3.17 6.06
C THR A 41 6.97 -1.74 5.58
N THR A 42 6.08 -0.89 6.08
CA THR A 42 6.22 0.55 5.90
C THR A 42 7.17 1.07 6.96
N HIS A 43 8.22 1.79 6.56
CA HIS A 43 9.12 2.41 7.52
C HIS A 43 8.54 3.72 8.00
N VAL A 44 8.54 3.88 9.31
CA VAL A 44 8.03 5.04 10.01
C VAL A 44 9.10 5.59 10.92
N TYR A 45 9.58 6.79 10.61
CA TYR A 45 10.53 7.52 11.45
C TYR A 45 9.74 8.54 12.24
N VAL A 46 9.55 8.29 13.54
CA VAL A 46 8.78 9.20 14.39
C VAL A 46 9.65 10.34 14.93
N GLU A 47 9.01 11.42 15.34
CA GLU A 47 9.66 12.43 16.19
C GLU A 47 10.21 11.80 17.47
N ARG A 48 11.34 12.33 17.98
CA ARG A 48 12.00 11.79 19.16
C ARG A 48 11.06 11.71 20.37
N GLY A 49 11.00 10.53 21.00
CA GLY A 49 10.20 10.27 22.20
C GLY A 49 8.69 10.20 21.92
N LYS A 50 8.30 9.97 20.67
CA LYS A 50 6.89 9.92 20.26
C LYS A 50 6.43 8.54 19.79
N MET A 51 7.31 7.53 19.82
CA MET A 51 6.96 6.15 19.43
C MET A 51 5.72 5.60 20.14
N ASP A 52 5.59 5.79 21.45
CA ASP A 52 4.47 5.25 22.23
C ASP A 52 3.11 5.76 21.74
N ALA A 53 3.00 7.07 21.49
CA ALA A 53 1.77 7.68 20.99
C ALA A 53 1.41 7.17 19.58
N PHE A 54 2.42 6.96 18.74
CA PHE A 54 2.23 6.39 17.41
C PHE A 54 1.75 4.94 17.48
N VAL A 55 2.45 4.09 18.23
CA VAL A 55 2.14 2.66 18.39
C VAL A 55 0.72 2.48 18.95
N ASP A 56 0.37 3.21 20.00
CA ASP A 56 -0.97 3.18 20.61
C ASP A 56 -2.06 3.57 19.60
N SER A 57 -1.85 4.65 18.84
CA SER A 57 -2.81 5.12 17.85
C SER A 57 -3.01 4.12 16.70
N ILE A 58 -1.93 3.50 16.21
CA ILE A 58 -2.01 2.46 15.17
C ILE A 58 -2.75 1.22 15.68
N LEU A 59 -2.38 0.71 16.86
CA LEU A 59 -3.01 -0.49 17.44
C LEU A 59 -4.49 -0.28 17.75
N LYS A 60 -4.89 0.90 18.24
CA LYS A 60 -6.31 1.23 18.48
C LYS A 60 -7.09 1.46 17.18
N THR A 61 -6.42 1.89 16.11
CA THR A 61 -7.06 2.10 14.80
C THR A 61 -7.30 0.78 14.08
N PHE A 62 -6.27 -0.07 13.97
CA PHE A 62 -6.26 -1.26 13.14
C PHE A 62 -6.36 -2.58 13.90
N GLY A 63 -6.21 -2.56 15.23
CA GLY A 63 -5.95 -3.75 16.02
C GLY A 63 -4.54 -4.30 15.78
N GLY A 64 -4.30 -5.52 16.26
CA GLY A 64 -3.03 -6.22 16.08
C GLY A 64 -2.16 -6.24 17.34
N THR A 65 -0.85 -6.39 17.14
CA THR A 65 0.15 -6.52 18.21
C THR A 65 1.44 -5.79 17.83
N SER A 66 2.29 -5.51 18.80
CA SER A 66 3.64 -5.02 18.58
C SER A 66 4.68 -5.93 19.21
N THR A 67 5.89 -5.94 18.67
CA THR A 67 7.05 -6.57 19.35
C THR A 67 7.45 -5.77 20.58
N GLU A 68 8.35 -6.35 21.39
CA GLU A 68 9.09 -5.57 22.36
C GLU A 68 9.90 -4.48 21.66
N ARG A 69 10.10 -3.37 22.37
CA ARG A 69 10.95 -2.27 21.93
C ARG A 69 12.41 -2.62 22.21
N VAL A 70 13.26 -2.45 21.20
CA VAL A 70 14.70 -2.69 21.34
C VAL A 70 15.48 -1.43 21.00
N LEU A 71 16.63 -1.25 21.66
CA LEU A 71 17.57 -0.17 21.39
C LEU A 71 18.73 -0.72 20.55
N VAL A 72 18.85 -0.26 19.31
CA VAL A 72 19.74 -0.89 18.31
C VAL A 72 20.31 0.15 17.33
N ASN A 73 21.33 -0.25 16.58
CA ASN A 73 21.73 0.42 15.35
C ASN A 73 21.14 -0.37 14.17
N VAL A 74 20.29 0.26 13.37
CA VAL A 74 19.66 -0.33 12.17
C VAL A 74 20.28 0.21 10.88
N THR A 75 21.45 0.84 11.01
CA THR A 75 22.18 1.50 9.94
C THR A 75 23.65 1.09 10.01
N PRO A 76 24.38 1.04 8.88
CA PRO A 76 25.77 0.60 8.86
C PRO A 76 26.71 1.62 9.53
N THR A 77 26.35 2.89 9.48
CA THR A 77 26.99 3.93 10.29
C THR A 77 26.31 3.99 11.66
N PRO A 78 27.05 4.03 12.78
CA PRO A 78 26.45 4.08 14.11
C PRO A 78 25.42 5.21 14.24
N SER A 79 24.17 4.83 14.54
CA SER A 79 23.09 5.71 14.92
C SER A 79 22.05 4.92 15.69
N GLU A 80 21.90 5.27 16.97
CA GLU A 80 21.06 4.57 17.92
C GLU A 80 19.58 4.96 17.76
N THR A 81 18.72 3.96 17.69
CA THR A 81 17.27 4.12 17.57
C THR A 81 16.53 3.12 18.45
N TYR A 82 15.36 3.52 18.96
CA TYR A 82 14.38 2.53 19.36
C TYR A 82 13.72 1.97 18.12
N SER A 83 13.67 0.63 18.01
CA SER A 83 12.98 -0.09 16.94
C SER A 83 11.82 -0.89 17.53
N GLN A 84 10.67 -0.84 16.86
CA GLN A 84 9.49 -1.62 17.22
C GLN A 84 8.67 -1.97 15.98
N LEU A 85 8.33 -3.24 15.82
CA LEU A 85 7.48 -3.71 14.74
C LEU A 85 6.03 -3.80 15.20
N ILE A 86 5.12 -3.17 14.45
CA ILE A 86 3.67 -3.30 14.63
C ILE A 86 3.13 -4.21 13.53
N LEU A 87 2.36 -5.22 13.93
CA LEU A 87 1.67 -6.16 13.05
C LEU A 87 0.17 -5.95 13.18
N THR A 88 -0.47 -5.43 12.12
CA THR A 88 -1.92 -5.24 12.07
C THR A 88 -2.52 -6.10 10.95
N PRO A 89 -3.84 -6.38 10.98
CA PRO A 89 -4.51 -7.04 9.86
C PRO A 89 -4.45 -6.26 8.54
N ALA A 90 -4.25 -4.94 8.58
CA ALA A 90 -4.21 -4.08 7.40
C ALA A 90 -2.80 -3.94 6.81
N GLY A 91 -1.75 -4.27 7.57
CA GLY A 91 -0.35 -4.11 7.19
C GLY A 91 0.57 -3.98 8.40
N SER A 92 1.87 -3.98 8.16
CA SER A 92 2.92 -3.90 9.18
C SER A 92 3.70 -2.57 9.10
N PHE A 93 4.22 -2.15 10.25
CA PHE A 93 4.94 -0.88 10.42
C PHE A 93 6.24 -1.13 11.17
N SER A 94 7.36 -0.81 10.54
CA SER A 94 8.68 -0.77 11.21
C SER A 94 8.89 0.65 11.71
N VAL A 95 8.80 0.83 13.03
CA VAL A 95 8.81 2.15 13.66
C VAL A 95 10.18 2.40 14.26
N PHE A 96 10.76 3.56 13.95
CA PHE A 96 12.08 4.00 14.40
C PHE A 96 11.98 5.36 15.11
N ASP A 97 12.52 5.43 16.32
CA ASP A 97 12.61 6.64 17.14
C ASP A 97 14.09 6.90 17.47
N PHE A 98 14.74 7.64 16.56
CA PHE A 98 16.18 7.86 16.57
C PHE A 98 16.61 8.78 17.72
N LYS A 99 17.56 8.30 18.51
CA LYS A 99 18.18 9.04 19.63
C LYS A 99 19.40 9.83 19.21
N THR A 100 20.01 9.45 18.09
CA THR A 100 21.09 10.18 17.41
C THR A 100 20.63 10.63 16.02
N PRO A 101 21.37 11.51 15.32
CA PRO A 101 21.02 11.92 13.96
C PRO A 101 20.88 10.72 13.01
N ILE A 102 19.89 10.76 12.12
CA ILE A 102 19.64 9.71 11.12
C ILE A 102 20.73 9.81 10.03
N PRO A 103 21.52 8.75 9.78
CA PRO A 103 22.51 8.77 8.69
C PRO A 103 21.82 8.89 7.33
N TYR A 104 22.35 9.73 6.45
CA TYR A 104 21.88 9.76 5.06
C TYR A 104 22.25 8.43 4.36
N PRO A 105 21.36 7.81 3.54
CA PRO A 105 20.06 8.30 3.05
C PRO A 105 18.83 7.76 3.82
N PHE A 106 19.00 7.21 5.02
CA PHE A 106 17.90 6.61 5.78
C PHE A 106 16.80 7.62 6.11
N GLY A 107 15.55 7.16 6.08
CA GLY A 107 14.38 8.01 6.17
C GLY A 107 13.85 8.46 4.81
N ALA A 108 14.58 8.27 3.70
CA ALA A 108 14.06 8.56 2.37
C ALA A 108 13.40 7.33 1.70
N GLU A 109 13.79 6.12 2.09
CA GLU A 109 13.19 4.88 1.62
C GLU A 109 11.77 4.71 2.13
N ARG A 110 10.85 4.19 1.31
CA ARG A 110 9.41 4.20 1.64
C ARG A 110 8.96 2.93 2.35
N ASN A 111 9.31 1.78 1.78
CA ASN A 111 8.96 0.46 2.25
C ASN A 111 10.21 -0.40 2.23
N GLY A 112 10.24 -1.40 3.11
CA GLY A 112 11.21 -2.47 3.04
C GLY A 112 10.58 -3.76 2.53
N PHE A 113 11.27 -4.41 1.60
CA PHE A 113 10.86 -5.64 0.96
C PHE A 113 11.65 -6.83 1.48
N LEU A 114 10.93 -7.85 1.96
CA LEU A 114 11.57 -9.09 2.39
C LEU A 114 11.95 -9.92 1.16
N VAL A 115 13.26 -10.09 0.96
CA VAL A 115 13.82 -10.94 -0.08
C VAL A 115 14.32 -12.25 0.50
N ARG A 116 14.30 -13.33 -0.29
CA ARG A 116 14.83 -14.64 0.12
C ARG A 116 16.34 -14.79 0.00
N ASP A 117 16.98 -13.94 -0.81
CA ASP A 117 18.42 -13.92 -1.05
C ASP A 117 18.85 -12.48 -1.36
N MET A 118 19.62 -11.89 -0.45
CA MET A 118 20.07 -10.49 -0.54
C MET A 118 21.01 -10.27 -1.74
N ASP A 119 21.99 -11.16 -1.94
CA ASP A 119 23.01 -10.96 -2.98
C ASP A 119 22.38 -11.13 -4.37
N ALA A 120 21.44 -12.07 -4.53
CA ALA A 120 20.65 -12.19 -5.74
C ALA A 120 19.76 -10.96 -5.96
N ALA A 121 19.15 -10.41 -4.90
CA ALA A 121 18.30 -9.23 -5.00
C ALA A 121 19.06 -8.00 -5.48
N ILE A 122 20.27 -7.76 -4.95
CA ILE A 122 21.11 -6.66 -5.41
C ILE A 122 21.53 -6.84 -6.87
N ARG A 123 21.96 -8.05 -7.26
CA ARG A 123 22.31 -8.32 -8.66
C ARG A 123 21.13 -8.08 -9.60
N GLN A 124 19.95 -8.57 -9.25
CA GLN A 124 18.74 -8.39 -10.07
C GLN A 124 18.26 -6.93 -10.11
N ALA A 125 18.29 -6.22 -8.99
CA ALA A 125 17.91 -4.81 -8.92
C ALA A 125 18.83 -3.95 -9.81
N ARG A 126 20.15 -4.16 -9.73
CA ARG A 126 21.12 -3.49 -10.61
C ARG A 126 20.93 -3.83 -12.08
N ALA A 127 20.72 -5.11 -12.40
CA ALA A 127 20.44 -5.55 -13.77
C ALA A 127 19.13 -4.95 -14.32
N ALA A 128 18.16 -4.69 -13.45
CA ALA A 128 16.91 -4.01 -13.78
C ALA A 128 17.07 -2.48 -13.89
N GLY A 129 18.21 -1.90 -13.52
CA GLY A 129 18.49 -0.46 -13.62
C GLY A 129 18.28 0.33 -12.34
N ALA A 130 18.19 -0.32 -11.18
CA ALA A 130 18.26 0.36 -9.88
C ALA A 130 19.70 0.75 -9.53
N ASP A 131 19.84 1.86 -8.82
CA ASP A 131 21.08 2.21 -8.10
C ASP A 131 21.09 1.57 -6.70
N VAL A 132 22.28 1.34 -6.15
CA VAL A 132 22.48 0.85 -4.78
C VAL A 132 23.03 2.01 -3.95
N LEU A 133 22.14 2.69 -3.23
CA LEU A 133 22.50 3.85 -2.42
C LEU A 133 23.25 3.46 -1.14
N VAL A 134 22.90 2.29 -0.59
CA VAL A 134 23.58 1.69 0.56
C VAL A 134 23.81 0.22 0.24
N GLU A 135 25.08 -0.16 0.12
CA GLU A 135 25.52 -1.54 -0.09
C GLU A 135 25.01 -2.45 1.05
N PRO A 136 24.81 -3.76 0.79
CA PRO A 136 24.38 -4.69 1.83
C PRO A 136 25.21 -4.62 3.10
N PHE A 137 24.53 -4.50 4.24
CA PHE A 137 25.13 -4.45 5.56
C PHE A 137 24.37 -5.34 6.55
N ASP A 138 25.03 -5.68 7.65
CA ASP A 138 24.43 -6.50 8.70
C ASP A 138 23.51 -5.65 9.59
N ASP A 139 22.32 -6.18 9.85
CA ASP A 139 21.32 -5.68 10.80
C ASP A 139 21.14 -6.74 11.92
N PRO A 140 20.70 -6.39 13.16
CA PRO A 140 20.60 -7.36 14.25
C PRO A 140 19.79 -8.63 13.96
N ILE A 141 18.89 -8.64 12.97
CA ILE A 141 18.13 -9.83 12.57
C ILE A 141 18.44 -10.34 11.16
N GLY A 142 19.38 -9.73 10.44
CA GLY A 142 19.82 -10.19 9.14
C GLY A 142 20.65 -9.21 8.34
N ARG A 143 20.23 -8.89 7.12
CA ARG A 143 20.95 -7.98 6.22
C ARG A 143 19.99 -7.05 5.53
N ASP A 144 20.45 -5.82 5.33
CA ASP A 144 19.68 -4.73 4.72
C ASP A 144 20.48 -4.07 3.60
N ALA A 145 19.78 -3.45 2.65
CA ALA A 145 20.35 -2.58 1.63
C ALA A 145 19.33 -1.52 1.21
N VAL A 146 19.80 -0.37 0.73
CA VAL A 146 18.91 0.69 0.20
C VAL A 146 19.19 0.86 -1.29
N ILE A 147 18.15 0.72 -2.09
CA ILE A 147 18.20 0.89 -3.54
C ILE A 147 17.33 2.06 -3.99
N GLN A 148 17.63 2.61 -5.15
CA GLN A 148 16.84 3.65 -5.79
C GLN A 148 16.45 3.24 -7.20
N TRP A 149 15.14 3.16 -7.45
CA TRP A 149 14.60 2.97 -8.80
C TRP A 149 14.69 4.27 -9.61
N PRO A 150 14.65 4.17 -10.96
CA PRO A 150 14.53 5.35 -11.82
C PRO A 150 13.39 6.27 -11.36
N GLY A 151 13.64 7.58 -11.41
CA GLY A 151 12.69 8.57 -10.88
C GLY A 151 12.83 8.84 -9.37
N GLY A 152 13.85 8.29 -8.70
CA GLY A 152 14.20 8.65 -7.33
C GLY A 152 13.41 7.91 -6.26
N VAL A 153 12.86 6.73 -6.57
CA VAL A 153 12.05 5.95 -5.62
C VAL A 153 12.95 5.06 -4.79
N ASN A 154 13.21 5.47 -3.55
CA ASN A 154 14.04 4.71 -2.61
C ASN A 154 13.24 3.59 -1.95
N MET A 155 13.79 2.38 -1.93
CA MET A 155 13.24 1.21 -1.23
C MET A 155 14.35 0.56 -0.40
N GLN A 156 13.98 -0.05 0.73
CA GLN A 156 14.89 -0.97 1.41
C GLN A 156 14.63 -2.40 0.92
N LEU A 157 15.69 -3.17 0.77
CA LEU A 157 15.62 -4.62 0.74
C LEU A 157 16.12 -5.12 2.08
N TYR A 158 15.43 -6.08 2.67
CA TYR A 158 15.92 -6.77 3.85
C TYR A 158 15.77 -8.28 3.71
N TRP A 159 16.64 -8.98 4.41
CA TRP A 159 16.69 -10.43 4.49
C TRP A 159 16.88 -10.81 5.96
N HIS A 160 16.11 -11.78 6.45
CA HIS A 160 16.22 -12.23 7.84
C HIS A 160 16.93 -13.56 7.94
N THR A 161 17.82 -13.69 8.93
CA THR A 161 18.50 -14.97 9.27
C THR A 161 17.52 -16.05 9.72
N LYS A 162 16.38 -15.64 10.31
CA LYS A 162 15.28 -16.50 10.69
C LYS A 162 14.03 -16.11 9.91
N ALA A 163 13.44 -17.08 9.21
CA ALA A 163 12.21 -16.86 8.47
C ALA A 163 11.09 -16.36 9.41
N PRO A 164 10.49 -15.18 9.14
CA PRO A 164 9.35 -14.71 9.90
C PRO A 164 8.10 -15.55 9.56
N ASN A 165 7.15 -15.60 10.50
CA ASN A 165 5.86 -16.26 10.30
C ASN A 165 4.74 -15.32 10.77
N TYR A 166 4.19 -14.55 9.83
CA TYR A 166 3.16 -13.57 10.10
C TYR A 166 1.80 -14.06 9.58
N LYS A 167 0.73 -13.64 10.25
CA LYS A 167 -0.63 -13.90 9.78
C LYS A 167 -0.83 -13.20 8.42
N PRO A 168 -1.58 -13.81 7.49
CA PRO A 168 -1.98 -13.14 6.25
C PRO A 168 -2.71 -11.83 6.53
N LEU A 169 -2.49 -10.83 5.66
CA LEU A 169 -3.20 -9.55 5.74
C LEU A 169 -4.64 -9.71 5.22
N LEU A 170 -5.57 -8.94 5.80
CA LEU A 170 -6.96 -8.84 5.31
C LEU A 170 -7.03 -8.02 4.02
N SER A 171 -6.11 -7.07 3.86
CA SER A 171 -5.93 -6.29 2.64
C SER A 171 -4.45 -6.06 2.39
N LEU A 172 -4.04 -6.13 1.11
CA LEU A 172 -2.67 -5.83 0.73
C LEU A 172 -2.47 -4.30 0.71
N PRO A 173 -1.51 -3.76 1.48
CA PRO A 173 -1.14 -2.36 1.38
C PRO A 173 -0.69 -2.00 -0.04
N GLU A 174 -0.96 -0.76 -0.43
CA GLU A 174 -0.51 -0.18 -1.70
C GLU A 174 0.61 0.82 -1.48
N ASN A 175 1.77 0.63 -2.10
CA ASN A 175 2.80 1.65 -2.17
C ASN A 175 2.34 2.75 -3.14
N ARG A 176 2.27 4.00 -2.69
CA ARG A 176 1.81 5.13 -3.50
C ARG A 176 3.00 5.93 -3.97
N LEU A 177 3.10 6.13 -5.27
CA LEU A 177 4.22 6.79 -5.92
C LEU A 177 3.74 7.98 -6.74
N TYR A 178 4.55 9.03 -6.76
CA TYR A 178 4.35 10.22 -7.58
C TYR A 178 5.58 10.34 -8.47
N LEU A 179 5.39 10.19 -9.78
CA LEU A 179 6.48 10.14 -10.74
C LEU A 179 6.26 11.15 -11.85
N SER A 180 7.36 11.71 -12.37
CA SER A 180 7.29 12.57 -13.53
C SER A 180 6.98 11.76 -14.80
N ALA A 181 6.33 12.41 -15.77
CA ALA A 181 6.10 11.83 -17.09
C ALA A 181 7.40 11.43 -17.81
N TYR A 182 8.55 12.02 -17.42
CA TYR A 182 9.84 11.74 -18.02
C TYR A 182 10.53 10.48 -17.49
N ARG A 183 10.14 9.99 -16.30
CA ARG A 183 10.79 8.85 -15.63
C ARG A 183 9.90 7.65 -15.42
N ILE A 184 8.60 7.77 -15.70
CA ILE A 184 7.63 6.71 -15.46
C ILE A 184 7.95 5.43 -16.24
N ASP A 185 8.31 5.53 -17.52
CA ASP A 185 8.54 4.33 -18.34
C ASP A 185 9.84 3.61 -17.93
N ASP A 186 10.90 4.37 -17.57
CA ASP A 186 12.12 3.82 -16.97
C ASP A 186 11.81 3.08 -15.66
N PHE A 187 11.00 3.71 -14.80
CA PHE A 187 10.58 3.12 -13.53
C PHE A 187 9.78 1.83 -13.76
N LEU A 188 8.77 1.86 -14.63
CA LEU A 188 7.92 0.68 -14.90
C LEU A 188 8.75 -0.48 -15.41
N LYS A 189 9.62 -0.24 -16.40
CA LYS A 189 10.51 -1.28 -16.93
C LYS A 189 11.38 -1.87 -15.83
N SER A 190 12.03 -1.02 -15.03
CA SER A 190 12.93 -1.44 -13.96
C SER A 190 12.19 -2.23 -12.87
N TYR A 191 11.10 -1.65 -12.36
CA TYR A 191 10.31 -2.22 -11.28
C TYR A 191 9.64 -3.53 -11.69
N GLN A 192 9.07 -3.63 -12.90
CA GLN A 192 8.47 -4.87 -13.38
C GLN A 192 9.50 -5.98 -13.58
N THR A 193 10.70 -5.65 -14.08
CA THR A 193 11.79 -6.62 -14.27
C THR A 193 12.21 -7.24 -12.94
N PHE A 194 12.33 -6.43 -11.88
CA PHE A 194 12.72 -6.91 -10.56
C PHE A 194 11.58 -7.59 -9.79
N SER A 195 10.40 -6.96 -9.75
CA SER A 195 9.28 -7.41 -8.93
C SER A 195 8.45 -8.52 -9.58
N HIS A 196 8.70 -8.80 -10.87
CA HIS A 196 7.85 -9.63 -11.72
C HIS A 196 6.38 -9.16 -11.72
N GLY A 197 6.19 -7.85 -11.52
CA GLY A 197 4.88 -7.23 -11.37
C GLY A 197 4.16 -7.01 -12.69
N ASN A 198 2.83 -7.03 -12.62
CA ASN A 198 1.95 -6.81 -13.75
C ASN A 198 1.19 -5.50 -13.59
N VAL A 199 1.17 -4.68 -14.64
CA VAL A 199 0.27 -3.52 -14.72
C VAL A 199 -1.15 -4.03 -14.88
N VAL A 200 -2.01 -3.70 -13.91
CA VAL A 200 -3.42 -4.12 -13.87
C VAL A 200 -4.39 -3.02 -14.30
N SER A 201 -3.94 -1.76 -14.33
CA SER A 201 -4.66 -0.60 -14.86
C SER A 201 -3.67 0.50 -15.23
N ASP A 202 -3.94 1.20 -16.33
CA ASP A 202 -3.21 2.39 -16.80
C ASP A 202 -4.22 3.31 -17.48
N GLU A 203 -4.69 4.31 -16.74
CA GLU A 203 -5.88 5.08 -17.09
C GLU A 203 -5.67 6.58 -16.85
N GLN A 204 -6.43 7.40 -17.59
CA GLN A 204 -6.55 8.83 -17.29
C GLN A 204 -7.66 9.03 -16.24
N VAL A 205 -7.30 9.54 -15.08
CA VAL A 205 -8.22 9.83 -13.96
C VAL A 205 -8.29 11.34 -13.71
N SER A 206 -9.33 11.78 -12.98
CA SER A 206 -9.40 13.18 -12.52
C SER A 206 -8.18 13.52 -11.65
N ASP A 207 -7.64 14.72 -11.82
CA ASP A 207 -6.56 15.26 -10.97
C ASP A 207 -6.98 15.49 -9.50
N ALA A 208 -8.27 15.41 -9.20
CA ALA A 208 -8.79 15.31 -7.84
C ALA A 208 -8.20 14.12 -7.06
N ALA A 209 -7.76 13.06 -7.75
CA ALA A 209 -7.08 11.91 -7.13
C ALA A 209 -5.76 12.29 -6.43
N ILE A 210 -5.18 13.45 -6.78
CA ILE A 210 -3.99 14.04 -6.15
C ILE A 210 -4.31 15.39 -5.48
N GLY A 211 -5.58 15.64 -5.16
CA GLY A 211 -6.03 16.80 -4.42
C GLY A 211 -6.10 18.11 -5.20
N ARG A 212 -5.97 18.07 -6.54
CA ARG A 212 -6.20 19.26 -7.38
C ARG A 212 -7.69 19.46 -7.64
N ASN A 213 -8.02 20.68 -8.04
CA ASN A 213 -9.38 21.09 -8.38
C ASN A 213 -9.43 21.83 -9.72
N ASP A 214 -8.44 21.61 -10.58
CA ASP A 214 -8.31 22.26 -11.89
C ASP A 214 -9.21 21.61 -12.96
N ASN A 215 -9.95 20.56 -12.60
CA ASN A 215 -10.72 19.69 -13.50
C ASN A 215 -9.86 19.06 -14.60
N GLY A 216 -8.56 18.87 -14.32
CA GLY A 216 -7.61 18.23 -15.20
C GLY A 216 -7.70 16.69 -15.14
N LYS A 217 -6.80 16.05 -15.89
CA LYS A 217 -6.60 14.61 -15.84
C LYS A 217 -5.14 14.27 -15.67
N ILE A 218 -4.87 13.20 -14.94
CA ILE A 218 -3.54 12.62 -14.77
C ILE A 218 -3.56 11.14 -15.13
N ARG A 219 -2.42 10.63 -15.61
CA ARG A 219 -2.24 9.19 -15.81
C ARG A 219 -2.03 8.53 -14.45
N GLN A 220 -2.83 7.52 -14.14
CA GLN A 220 -2.70 6.69 -12.96
C GLN A 220 -2.47 5.25 -13.40
N ILE A 221 -1.44 4.62 -12.84
CA ILE A 221 -1.09 3.24 -13.11
C ILE A 221 -1.22 2.43 -11.82
N GLU A 222 -1.79 1.24 -11.91
CA GLU A 222 -1.85 0.27 -10.82
C GLU A 222 -1.10 -0.99 -11.23
N LEU A 223 -0.25 -1.49 -10.33
CA LEU A 223 0.60 -2.64 -10.54
C LEU A 223 0.49 -3.60 -9.34
N ASP A 224 0.35 -4.88 -9.65
CA ASP A 224 0.35 -5.97 -8.65
C ASP A 224 1.62 -6.79 -8.80
N SER A 225 2.31 -7.04 -7.68
CA SER A 225 3.56 -7.82 -7.64
C SER A 225 3.59 -8.75 -6.43
N ARG A 226 4.65 -9.56 -6.35
CA ARG A 226 4.87 -10.43 -5.19
C ARG A 226 5.28 -9.70 -3.91
N PHE A 227 5.63 -8.42 -4.03
CA PHE A 227 5.85 -7.47 -2.93
C PHE A 227 4.60 -6.63 -2.60
N GLY A 228 3.45 -6.96 -3.19
CA GLY A 228 2.19 -6.25 -2.97
C GLY A 228 1.86 -5.26 -4.09
N LYS A 229 1.00 -4.29 -3.75
CA LYS A 229 0.39 -3.38 -4.72
C LYS A 229 1.17 -2.09 -4.83
N THR A 230 1.21 -1.51 -6.02
CA THR A 230 1.78 -0.19 -6.27
C THR A 230 0.79 0.65 -7.07
N ARG A 231 0.50 1.85 -6.60
CA ARG A 231 -0.30 2.84 -7.32
C ARG A 231 0.58 4.05 -7.63
N ILE A 232 0.63 4.41 -8.90
CA ILE A 232 1.51 5.45 -9.41
C ILE A 232 0.66 6.56 -10.01
N PHE A 233 0.94 7.79 -9.60
CA PHE A 233 0.37 9.00 -10.16
C PHE A 233 1.44 9.70 -10.99
N VAL A 234 1.20 9.84 -12.29
CA VAL A 234 2.09 10.60 -13.16
C VAL A 234 1.74 12.08 -13.05
N THR A 235 2.67 12.88 -12.54
CA THR A 235 2.45 14.28 -12.16
C THR A 235 3.54 15.19 -12.73
N ASP A 236 3.21 16.47 -12.88
CA ASP A 236 4.16 17.56 -13.16
C ASP A 236 4.90 18.05 -11.90
N GLY A 237 4.62 17.46 -10.72
CA GLY A 237 5.22 17.82 -9.44
C GLY A 237 4.44 18.86 -8.63
N HIS A 238 3.38 19.47 -9.18
CA HIS A 238 2.55 20.45 -8.46
C HIS A 238 1.57 19.75 -7.50
N LEU A 239 2.07 19.15 -6.42
CA LEU A 239 1.24 18.42 -5.47
C LEU A 239 0.76 19.36 -4.35
N PRO A 240 -0.56 19.58 -4.20
CA PRO A 240 -1.10 20.24 -3.02
C PRO A 240 -0.76 19.42 -1.78
N TYR A 241 -0.46 20.09 -0.66
CA TYR A 241 -0.33 19.39 0.62
C TYR A 241 -1.67 18.70 0.96
N PRO A 242 -1.66 17.42 1.38
CA PRO A 242 -0.52 16.61 1.84
C PRO A 242 0.01 15.56 0.86
N PHE A 243 -0.36 15.63 -0.42
CA PHE A 243 -0.02 14.60 -1.41
C PHE A 243 1.50 14.52 -1.65
N GLY A 244 2.02 13.31 -1.75
CA GLY A 244 3.46 13.03 -1.90
C GLY A 244 4.19 12.82 -0.57
N HIS A 245 3.56 13.17 0.56
CA HIS A 245 4.11 12.91 1.90
C HIS A 245 3.68 11.56 2.47
N GLU A 246 2.64 10.94 1.92
CA GLU A 246 2.28 9.57 2.26
C GLU A 246 3.19 8.56 1.56
N ARG A 247 3.21 7.34 2.10
CA ARG A 247 3.95 6.21 1.52
C ARG A 247 3.02 5.08 1.14
N THR A 248 2.27 4.59 2.12
CA THR A 248 1.47 3.38 2.00
C THR A 248 -0.01 3.69 2.18
N GLY A 249 -0.84 3.12 1.31
CA GLY A 249 -2.28 3.02 1.48
C GLY A 249 -2.67 1.69 2.11
N TYR A 250 -3.51 1.74 3.14
CA TYR A 250 -4.01 0.60 3.88
C TYR A 250 -5.49 0.37 3.57
N GLY A 251 -5.81 -0.85 3.17
CA GLY A 251 -7.20 -1.26 2.92
C GLY A 251 -7.94 -1.51 4.20
N VAL A 252 -9.09 -0.85 4.32
CA VAL A 252 -10.01 -1.03 5.44
C VAL A 252 -11.40 -1.33 4.92
N GLU A 253 -12.15 -2.13 5.67
CA GLU A 253 -13.51 -2.51 5.31
C GLU A 253 -14.46 -1.31 5.38
N ASP A 254 -14.34 -0.53 6.46
CA ASP A 254 -15.14 0.67 6.71
C ASP A 254 -14.21 1.87 6.95
N LEU A 255 -14.16 2.76 5.96
CA LEU A 255 -13.35 3.98 6.03
C LEU A 255 -13.83 4.92 7.15
N GLN A 256 -15.14 5.09 7.32
CA GLN A 256 -15.68 6.03 8.30
C GLN A 256 -15.40 5.55 9.72
N ALA A 257 -15.67 4.26 10.00
CA ALA A 257 -15.39 3.67 11.31
C ALA A 257 -13.88 3.68 11.62
N THR A 258 -13.02 3.41 10.64
CA THR A 258 -11.56 3.47 10.81
C THR A 258 -11.11 4.89 11.15
N LEU A 259 -11.61 5.89 10.41
CA LEU A 259 -11.26 7.29 10.68
C LEU A 259 -11.72 7.73 12.06
N ALA A 260 -12.89 7.28 12.53
CA ALA A 260 -13.37 7.57 13.87
C ALA A 260 -12.43 7.00 14.96
N LYS A 261 -11.95 5.76 14.81
CA LYS A 261 -10.94 5.17 15.71
C LYS A 261 -9.62 5.93 15.70
N ALA A 262 -9.14 6.28 14.49
CA ALA A 262 -7.90 7.03 14.33
C ALA A 262 -7.99 8.40 15.00
N THR A 263 -9.04 9.17 14.76
CA THR A 263 -9.19 10.51 15.34
C THR A 263 -9.43 10.48 16.85
N ALA A 264 -10.09 9.44 17.37
CA ALA A 264 -10.25 9.23 18.81
C ALA A 264 -8.91 9.02 19.54
N THR A 265 -7.83 8.71 18.81
CA THR A 265 -6.48 8.50 19.35
C THR A 265 -5.49 9.57 18.89
N GLY A 266 -5.99 10.72 18.45
CA GLY A 266 -5.18 11.89 18.14
C GLY A 266 -4.69 11.98 16.69
N ALA A 267 -5.09 11.06 15.80
CA ALA A 267 -4.82 11.22 14.37
C ALA A 267 -5.65 12.36 13.77
N GLN A 268 -5.09 13.03 12.75
CA GLN A 268 -5.73 14.11 12.02
C GLN A 268 -6.04 13.69 10.59
N VAL A 269 -7.27 13.93 10.16
CA VAL A 269 -7.63 13.75 8.75
C VAL A 269 -7.25 15.00 7.98
N LEU A 270 -6.33 14.86 7.03
CA LEU A 270 -5.78 15.95 6.26
C LEU A 270 -6.53 16.18 4.95
N TRP A 271 -7.03 15.10 4.37
CA TRP A 271 -7.80 15.14 3.13
C TRP A 271 -8.75 13.94 3.08
N ARG A 272 -9.87 14.11 2.39
CA ARG A 272 -10.84 13.05 2.08
C ARG A 272 -11.27 13.17 0.62
N SER A 273 -11.38 12.02 -0.02
CA SER A 273 -12.00 11.91 -1.32
C SER A 273 -13.51 12.11 -1.23
N THR A 274 -14.14 12.29 -2.38
CA THR A 274 -15.61 12.28 -2.46
C THR A 274 -16.14 10.85 -2.32
N ALA A 275 -17.37 10.69 -1.83
CA ALA A 275 -18.03 9.39 -1.74
C ALA A 275 -18.39 8.79 -3.12
N ALA A 276 -18.42 9.63 -4.17
CA ALA A 276 -18.70 9.23 -5.54
C ALA A 276 -17.48 8.61 -6.25
N GLU A 277 -16.28 8.78 -5.71
CA GLU A 277 -15.08 8.16 -6.26
C GLU A 277 -15.13 6.63 -6.11
N ARG A 278 -14.64 5.92 -7.13
CA ARG A 278 -14.61 4.46 -7.20
C ARG A 278 -13.98 3.80 -5.97
N ARG A 279 -13.10 4.53 -5.29
CA ARG A 279 -12.46 4.12 -4.05
C ARG A 279 -12.38 5.31 -3.10
N ALA A 280 -13.37 5.43 -2.21
CA ALA A 280 -13.33 6.43 -1.16
C ALA A 280 -12.03 6.30 -0.36
N SER A 281 -11.34 7.41 -0.12
CA SER A 281 -10.05 7.43 0.57
C SER A 281 -9.84 8.67 1.42
N ALA A 282 -8.87 8.59 2.33
CA ALA A 282 -8.49 9.70 3.20
C ALA A 282 -6.99 9.67 3.48
N LEU A 283 -6.38 10.87 3.56
CA LEU A 283 -5.00 11.05 4.02
C LEU A 283 -5.02 11.41 5.49
N VAL A 284 -4.34 10.61 6.31
CA VAL A 284 -4.40 10.69 7.78
C VAL A 284 -3.01 10.82 8.36
N ARG A 285 -2.80 11.84 9.19
CA ARG A 285 -1.58 12.03 9.97
C ARG A 285 -1.78 11.43 11.36
N PHE A 286 -1.01 10.42 11.71
CA PHE A 286 -1.01 9.86 13.06
C PHE A 286 -0.25 10.77 14.04
N PRO A 287 -0.50 10.67 15.36
CA PRO A 287 0.35 11.29 16.37
C PRO A 287 1.82 10.91 16.12
N ALA A 288 2.77 11.79 16.44
CA ALA A 288 4.21 11.60 16.20
C ALA A 288 4.71 11.71 14.75
N ALA A 289 3.81 11.76 13.76
CA ALA A 289 4.20 12.03 12.38
C ALA A 289 4.67 13.48 12.27
N THR A 290 5.91 13.68 11.85
CA THR A 290 6.50 15.02 11.69
C THR A 290 5.61 15.91 10.83
N SER A 291 5.33 17.11 11.32
CA SER A 291 4.73 18.17 10.52
C SER A 291 5.84 19.02 9.89
N PRO A 292 5.72 19.53 8.65
CA PRO A 292 6.56 20.64 8.24
C PRO A 292 6.28 21.83 9.16
N LYS A 293 7.24 22.17 10.03
CA LYS A 293 7.21 23.46 10.72
C LYS A 293 7.54 24.53 9.68
N PHE A 294 6.53 25.21 9.14
CA PHE A 294 6.75 26.48 8.44
C PHE A 294 7.24 27.50 9.47
N THR A 295 8.55 27.59 9.66
CA THR A 295 9.14 28.71 10.40
C THR A 295 9.23 29.90 9.46
N ARG A 296 8.29 30.85 9.59
CA ARG A 296 8.40 32.17 8.99
C ARG A 296 9.56 32.91 9.66
N ARG A 297 10.80 32.71 9.20
CA ARG A 297 11.90 33.63 9.56
C ARG A 297 11.77 34.88 8.70
N LEU A 298 11.03 35.87 9.21
CA LEU A 298 11.32 37.26 8.90
C LEU A 298 12.59 37.63 9.66
N ASN A 299 13.69 37.87 8.94
CA ASN A 299 14.64 38.94 9.26
C ASN A 299 15.67 39.12 8.13
N LYS A 300 15.71 40.34 7.57
CA LYS A 300 16.78 40.81 6.67
C LYS A 300 18.09 40.95 7.45
N PRO A 301 19.24 40.56 6.90
CA PRO A 301 20.52 41.15 7.28
C PRO A 301 21.03 42.09 6.18
N LYS A 302 21.53 43.26 6.62
CA LYS A 302 22.36 44.15 5.82
C LYS A 302 23.68 43.44 5.48
N ALA A 303 24.17 43.67 4.27
CA ALA A 303 25.43 43.14 3.75
C ALA A 303 26.65 43.47 4.63
N ARG A 304 27.61 42.53 4.69
CA ARG A 304 29.06 42.79 4.55
C ARG A 304 29.83 41.47 4.30
N CYS A 305 30.91 41.62 3.54
CA CYS A 305 31.81 40.67 2.89
C CYS A 305 32.12 39.31 3.56
N GLY A 306 32.30 38.30 2.70
CA GLY A 306 33.48 37.43 2.77
C GLY A 306 33.43 36.23 3.69
N ALA A 307 32.39 35.39 3.58
CA ALA A 307 32.53 33.97 3.87
C ALA A 307 31.70 33.18 2.87
N LEU A 308 32.23 32.05 2.39
CA LEU A 308 31.44 30.97 1.81
C LEU A 308 30.55 30.44 2.94
N PHE A 309 29.43 31.14 3.16
CA PHE A 309 28.32 30.59 3.91
C PHE A 309 27.67 29.57 2.98
N SER A 310 28.03 28.29 3.12
CA SER A 310 27.02 27.26 2.84
C SER A 310 25.88 27.59 3.78
N SER A 311 24.78 28.11 3.24
CA SER A 311 23.53 28.13 4.00
C SER A 311 23.11 26.68 4.12
N ASP A 312 23.76 25.95 5.03
CA ASP A 312 23.29 24.67 5.53
C ASP A 312 22.04 25.00 6.33
N ILE A 313 20.95 25.21 5.59
CA ILE A 313 19.62 24.86 6.07
C ILE A 313 19.66 23.33 6.18
N HIS A 314 20.38 22.83 7.18
CA HIS A 314 20.11 21.53 7.77
C HIS A 314 18.76 21.70 8.45
N ASP A 315 17.73 21.56 7.62
CA ASP A 315 16.41 21.29 8.08
C ASP A 315 16.48 19.92 8.76
N GLU A 316 16.50 19.92 10.10
CA GLU A 316 16.36 18.71 10.94
C GLU A 316 15.02 17.97 10.68
N THR A 317 14.30 18.24 9.58
CA THR A 317 13.01 17.64 9.23
C THR A 317 13.07 16.47 8.26
N HIS A 318 14.23 15.79 8.14
CA HIS A 318 14.34 14.51 7.43
C HIS A 318 13.56 13.35 8.08
N ALA A 319 12.88 13.58 9.20
CA ALA A 319 11.93 12.61 9.73
C ALA A 319 10.74 12.44 8.76
N THR A 320 10.59 11.20 8.30
CA THR A 320 9.49 10.72 7.47
C THR A 320 8.14 10.99 8.14
N ARG A 321 7.20 11.48 7.36
CA ARG A 321 5.88 11.93 7.82
C ARG A 321 4.87 10.79 7.61
N THR A 322 4.34 10.24 8.69
CA THR A 322 3.34 9.15 8.63
C THR A 322 1.96 9.67 8.24
N VAL A 323 1.84 10.09 6.98
CA VAL A 323 0.55 10.20 6.31
C VAL A 323 0.23 8.81 5.76
N ALA A 324 -0.82 8.18 6.27
CA ALA A 324 -1.35 6.94 5.74
C ALA A 324 -2.58 7.23 4.90
N VAL A 325 -2.77 6.46 3.82
CA VAL A 325 -4.03 6.52 3.06
C VAL A 325 -4.92 5.41 3.53
N PHE A 326 -6.15 5.70 3.93
CA PHE A 326 -7.13 4.63 4.10
C PHE A 326 -8.01 4.60 2.87
N HIS A 327 -8.37 3.42 2.42
CA HIS A 327 -9.28 3.31 1.29
C HIS A 327 -10.28 2.17 1.50
N ALA A 328 -11.52 2.43 1.08
CA ALA A 328 -12.57 1.42 1.06
C ALA A 328 -12.30 0.35 -0.02
N PRO A 329 -13.00 -0.81 0.02
CA PRO A 329 -13.03 -1.74 -1.10
C PRO A 329 -13.54 -1.05 -2.37
N ARG A 330 -13.11 -1.51 -3.56
CA ARG A 330 -13.63 -0.99 -4.83
C ARG A 330 -15.15 -1.19 -4.87
N ALA A 331 -15.92 -0.12 -5.03
CA ALA A 331 -17.33 -0.24 -5.38
C ALA A 331 -17.44 -0.79 -6.81
N GLY A 332 -18.17 -1.89 -7.01
CA GLY A 332 -18.57 -2.35 -8.35
C GLY A 332 -17.76 -3.47 -9.00
N GLY A 333 -17.33 -4.48 -8.24
CA GLY A 333 -17.08 -5.82 -8.81
C GLY A 333 -18.39 -6.55 -9.16
N GLY A 334 -19.22 -5.92 -10.00
CA GLY A 334 -20.47 -6.51 -10.46
C GLY A 334 -20.18 -7.67 -11.40
N ALA A 335 -20.65 -8.86 -11.04
CA ALA A 335 -20.79 -9.97 -11.96
C ALA A 335 -21.40 -9.46 -13.28
N ARG A 336 -20.77 -9.80 -14.41
CA ARG A 336 -21.34 -9.56 -15.74
C ARG A 336 -22.77 -10.11 -15.74
N ARG A 337 -23.77 -9.22 -15.76
CA ARG A 337 -25.14 -9.60 -16.12
C ARG A 337 -25.08 -10.09 -17.55
N PHE A 338 -25.29 -11.39 -17.74
CA PHE A 338 -25.59 -11.95 -19.05
C PHE A 338 -26.83 -11.22 -19.61
N PRO A 339 -26.84 -10.86 -20.90
CA PRO A 339 -27.99 -10.22 -21.51
C PRO A 339 -29.15 -11.23 -21.54
N LEU A 340 -30.28 -10.85 -20.94
CA LEU A 340 -31.55 -11.53 -21.15
C LEU A 340 -31.95 -11.35 -22.61
N GLU A 341 -31.86 -12.46 -23.34
CA GLU A 341 -32.32 -12.63 -24.70
C GLU A 341 -33.83 -12.32 -24.75
N LYS A 342 -34.19 -11.27 -25.49
CA LYS A 342 -35.58 -10.91 -25.78
C LYS A 342 -36.06 -11.80 -26.91
N HIS A 343 -36.97 -12.73 -26.63
CA HIS A 343 -37.83 -13.31 -27.65
C HIS A 343 -39.17 -12.56 -27.73
N PRO A 344 -39.72 -12.36 -28.94
CA PRO A 344 -40.76 -11.37 -29.22
C PRO A 344 -42.16 -11.86 -28.86
N VAL A 345 -42.97 -10.96 -28.29
CA VAL A 345 -44.41 -11.15 -28.12
C VAL A 345 -45.13 -10.53 -29.33
N GLY A 346 -45.67 -11.38 -30.19
CA GLY A 346 -46.67 -11.03 -31.21
C GLY A 346 -48.09 -11.09 -30.65
N ARG A 347 -48.95 -10.20 -31.17
CA ARG A 347 -50.33 -9.91 -30.73
C ARG A 347 -51.37 -11.00 -31.05
N CYS A 348 -52.54 -10.79 -30.44
CA CYS A 348 -53.89 -11.36 -30.67
C CYS A 348 -54.20 -12.63 -29.86
N GLY A 349 -55.31 -12.77 -29.13
CA GLY A 349 -56.54 -12.01 -29.01
C GLY A 349 -57.41 -12.60 -27.88
N HIS A 350 -58.41 -11.82 -27.47
CA HIS A 350 -59.66 -12.14 -26.77
C HIS A 350 -59.91 -13.57 -26.22
N LEU A 351 -60.35 -13.70 -24.95
CA LEU A 351 -61.79 -13.75 -24.54
C LEU A 351 -61.96 -14.44 -23.13
N ILE A 352 -62.80 -13.82 -22.29
CA ILE A 352 -63.67 -14.36 -21.20
C ILE A 352 -63.11 -14.85 -19.85
N PHE A 353 -63.44 -14.05 -18.82
CA PHE A 353 -63.96 -14.36 -17.48
C PHE A 353 -63.92 -15.82 -16.94
N ARG A 354 -63.42 -15.96 -15.70
CA ARG A 354 -64.26 -16.40 -14.56
C ARG A 354 -63.59 -16.07 -13.20
N ARG A 355 -64.38 -15.44 -12.33
CA ARG A 355 -64.16 -15.26 -10.88
C ARG A 355 -64.12 -16.62 -10.17
N PHE A 356 -63.37 -16.74 -9.08
CA PHE A 356 -63.85 -16.75 -7.68
C PHE A 356 -62.80 -17.37 -6.73
N THR A 357 -62.48 -16.65 -5.64
CA THR A 357 -62.17 -17.10 -4.24
C THR A 357 -61.14 -18.21 -3.99
N ALA A 358 -60.52 -18.37 -2.82
CA ALA A 358 -60.17 -17.62 -1.62
C ALA A 358 -59.52 -18.67 -0.68
N ARG A 359 -58.65 -18.23 0.24
CA ARG A 359 -58.17 -18.93 1.46
C ARG A 359 -57.28 -20.17 1.24
N ALA A 360 -56.01 -20.13 1.66
CA ALA A 360 -55.46 -20.16 3.03
C ALA A 360 -55.10 -21.59 3.45
N LEU A 361 -53.80 -21.88 3.48
CA LEU A 361 -53.03 -22.29 4.66
C LEU A 361 -51.54 -22.21 4.33
#